data_AF-A0A7D6HSR7-F1
#
_entry.id   AF-A0A7D6HSR7-F1
#
_cell.length_a   1.000
_cell.length_b   1.000
_cell.length_c   1.000
_cell.angle_alpha   90.00
_cell.angle_beta   90.00
_cell.angle_gamma   90.00
#
_symmetry.space_group_name_H-M   'P 1'
#
loop_
_entity.id
_entity.type
_entity.pdbx_description
1 polymer ?
#
loop_
_entity_poly.entity_id
_entity_poly.type
_entity_poly.pdbx_seq_one_letter_code
_entity_poly.pdbx_strand_id
1 'polypeptide(L)'
;MGKPVSVIGSDHFSEALKEFCCYGVPIRNRITRRLAGSMDICGHAGDWERLFAPLVHNAVRQIEQRLIETSSKADQRLITEYHVALGQRKVPIIALSDSVTMSSPKALDLVHAVDFALFHEARQSMTDREMYWTATLTSGHTVSIHARRVDGDGTLFELTPVSGAELEHPPCDSSMKSSRSRPTGPLMIVGEPGSGRTTAAVKALGSAAMRYLNPADIDRIGQAAWIRSELTAASRSTPTVIKNVDLLPDSVAAALADWLRSGRGPALLAMTCADDIALSARQAILTAQCTRTIYLKPLRDRMDELPAIVAEMIADRGAPTVHFTMSAMEKMLQYPWPGNLEELRTVVNEAISRRPTGGIVLTDLPLRLRTGAKSNLTRLEQLERDAIVQALRRSNLNKTKAAQDLGVSRRSLYNKLRALRIDTNPASVRTTT
;
A
#
# COMPACT_ATOMS: atom_id res chain seq x y z
N MET A 1 11.69 21.19 -10.36
CA MET A 1 10.92 21.05 -11.61
C MET A 1 9.59 21.78 -11.47
N GLY A 2 9.15 22.52 -12.51
CA GLY A 2 7.80 23.12 -12.56
C GLY A 2 7.68 24.62 -12.21
N LYS A 3 8.77 25.39 -12.28
CA LYS A 3 8.79 26.85 -12.22
C LYS A 3 9.09 27.42 -13.62
N PRO A 4 8.71 28.67 -13.94
CA PRO A 4 9.17 29.34 -15.15
C PRO A 4 10.70 29.33 -15.25
N VAL A 5 11.22 29.18 -16.46
CA VAL A 5 12.67 29.12 -16.74
C VAL A 5 12.99 30.10 -17.86
N SER A 6 14.09 30.85 -17.69
CA SER A 6 14.69 31.67 -18.74
C SER A 6 16.06 31.12 -19.10
N VAL A 7 16.37 31.05 -20.39
CA VAL A 7 17.69 30.71 -20.92
C VAL A 7 18.09 31.82 -21.88
N ILE A 8 19.17 32.55 -21.60
CA ILE A 8 19.52 33.76 -22.36
C ILE A 8 20.94 33.64 -22.90
N GLY A 9 21.10 33.80 -24.21
CA GLY A 9 22.40 33.92 -24.87
C GLY A 9 23.37 32.81 -24.47
N SER A 10 24.42 33.18 -23.73
CA SER A 10 25.48 32.28 -23.24
C SER A 10 25.00 31.15 -22.32
N ASP A 11 23.77 31.21 -21.80
CA ASP A 11 23.18 30.10 -21.03
C ASP A 11 22.84 28.89 -21.92
N HIS A 12 22.76 29.08 -23.24
CA HIS A 12 22.57 27.98 -24.18
C HIS A 12 23.85 27.16 -24.31
N PHE A 13 23.71 25.84 -24.18
CA PHE A 13 24.81 24.89 -24.39
C PHE A 13 25.32 24.87 -25.85
N SER A 14 24.44 25.14 -26.81
CA SER A 14 24.77 25.15 -28.24
C SER A 14 25.21 26.55 -28.68
N GLU A 15 26.38 26.65 -29.32
CA GLU A 15 26.92 27.91 -29.85
C GLU A 15 25.97 28.59 -30.83
N ALA A 16 25.29 27.79 -31.66
CA ALA A 16 24.33 28.27 -32.66
C ALA A 16 23.07 28.90 -32.06
N LEU A 17 22.80 28.67 -30.76
CA LEU A 17 21.62 29.20 -30.07
C LEU A 17 21.95 30.41 -29.18
N LYS A 18 23.21 30.83 -29.12
CA LYS A 18 23.64 31.94 -28.25
C LYS A 18 23.16 33.32 -28.73
N GLU A 19 22.64 33.42 -29.94
CA GLU A 19 21.98 34.63 -30.45
C GLU A 19 20.52 34.74 -29.98
N PHE A 20 19.99 33.72 -29.27
CA PHE A 20 18.60 33.66 -28.84
C PHE A 20 18.41 33.74 -27.32
N CYS A 21 17.20 34.10 -26.92
CA CYS A 21 16.69 34.00 -25.56
C CYS A 21 15.37 33.21 -25.58
N CYS A 22 15.19 32.28 -24.64
CA CYS A 22 13.97 31.50 -24.51
C CYS A 22 13.37 31.65 -23.10
N TYR A 23 12.04 31.73 -23.04
CA TYR A 23 11.28 31.81 -21.80
C TYR A 23 10.14 30.80 -21.76
N GLY A 24 10.30 29.80 -20.90
CA GLY A 24 9.37 28.69 -20.73
C GLY A 24 8.52 28.81 -19.49
N VAL A 25 7.21 28.61 -19.63
CA VAL A 25 6.23 28.59 -18.53
C VAL A 25 5.40 27.30 -18.58
N PRO A 26 5.28 26.54 -17.47
CA PRO A 26 4.45 25.35 -17.44
C PRO A 26 2.96 25.71 -17.47
N ILE A 27 2.18 24.96 -18.25
CA ILE A 27 0.71 25.02 -18.30
C ILE A 27 0.16 23.96 -17.35
N ARG A 28 -0.74 24.35 -16.42
CA ARG A 28 -1.33 23.41 -15.46
C ARG A 28 -2.84 23.36 -15.60
N ASN A 29 -3.40 22.15 -15.49
CA ASN A 29 -4.83 22.05 -15.25
C ASN A 29 -5.12 22.55 -13.82
N ARG A 30 -5.92 23.62 -13.70
CA ARG A 30 -6.18 24.25 -12.39
C ARG A 30 -7.03 23.40 -11.44
N ILE A 31 -7.82 22.48 -12.00
CA ILE A 31 -8.69 21.56 -11.25
C ILE A 31 -7.86 20.39 -10.74
N THR A 32 -7.19 19.65 -11.64
CA THR A 32 -6.43 18.44 -11.28
C THR A 32 -5.02 18.70 -10.76
N ARG A 33 -4.52 19.94 -10.90
CA ARG A 33 -3.14 20.37 -10.59
C ARG A 33 -2.04 19.67 -11.41
N ARG A 34 -2.39 18.79 -12.36
CA ARG A 34 -1.44 18.10 -13.24
C ARG A 34 -0.80 19.06 -14.24
N LEU A 35 0.43 18.75 -14.65
CA LEU A 35 1.14 19.47 -15.71
C LEU A 35 0.53 19.06 -17.06
N ALA A 36 -0.09 20.01 -17.76
CA ALA A 36 -0.71 19.78 -19.06
C ALA A 36 0.28 19.97 -20.22
N GLY A 37 1.32 20.76 -20.00
CA GLY A 37 2.37 21.03 -20.98
C GLY A 37 3.24 22.20 -20.56
N SER A 38 4.00 22.76 -21.49
CA SER A 38 4.75 24.00 -21.31
C SER A 38 4.61 24.86 -22.55
N MET A 39 4.56 26.18 -22.35
CA MET A 39 4.66 27.16 -23.42
C MET A 39 6.03 27.82 -23.35
N ASP A 40 6.73 27.85 -24.46
CA ASP A 40 8.02 28.51 -24.59
C ASP A 40 7.95 29.56 -25.71
N ILE A 41 8.58 30.70 -25.49
CA ILE A 41 8.80 31.70 -26.53
C ILE A 41 10.30 31.90 -26.68
N CYS A 42 10.79 31.90 -27.91
CA CYS A 42 12.17 32.24 -28.23
C CYS A 42 12.21 33.51 -29.09
N GLY A 43 13.16 34.38 -28.78
CA GLY A 43 13.44 35.62 -29.51
C GLY A 43 14.94 35.84 -29.63
N HIS A 44 15.36 36.91 -30.29
CA HIS A 44 16.78 37.26 -30.36
C HIS A 44 17.26 37.82 -29.00
N ALA A 45 18.49 37.52 -28.59
CA ALA A 45 19.02 37.87 -27.27
C ALA A 45 19.02 39.39 -26.99
N GLY A 46 19.05 40.21 -28.04
CA GLY A 46 18.93 41.67 -27.96
C GLY A 46 17.51 42.19 -27.72
N ASP A 47 16.48 41.36 -27.99
CA ASP A 47 15.06 41.73 -27.94
C ASP A 47 14.39 41.30 -26.62
N TRP A 48 15.16 40.98 -25.58
CA TRP A 48 14.69 40.54 -24.24
C TRP A 48 13.90 41.63 -23.48
N GLU A 49 13.12 42.45 -24.18
CA GLU A 49 12.22 43.43 -23.59
C GLU A 49 11.35 42.78 -22.52
N ARG A 50 11.09 43.55 -21.47
CA ARG A 50 10.37 43.17 -20.23
C ARG A 50 8.95 42.61 -20.45
N LEU A 51 8.52 42.43 -21.70
CA LEU A 51 7.19 42.06 -22.14
C LEU A 51 7.02 40.55 -22.41
N PHE A 52 8.10 39.78 -22.61
CA PHE A 52 7.97 38.32 -22.85
C PHE A 52 7.34 37.57 -21.68
N ALA A 53 7.79 37.84 -20.45
CA ALA A 53 7.26 37.16 -19.29
C ALA A 53 5.74 37.45 -19.08
N PRO A 54 5.27 38.71 -19.11
CA PRO A 54 3.83 39.02 -19.08
C PRO A 54 3.03 38.38 -20.23
N LEU A 55 3.56 38.37 -21.45
CA LEU A 55 2.89 37.82 -22.63
C LEU A 55 2.69 36.31 -22.51
N VAL A 56 3.76 35.57 -22.21
CA VAL A 56 3.69 34.10 -22.04
C VAL A 56 2.82 33.75 -20.85
N HIS A 57 2.89 34.50 -19.74
CA HIS A 57 1.99 34.28 -18.61
C HIS A 57 0.52 34.53 -18.95
N ASN A 58 0.23 35.55 -19.77
CA ASN A 58 -1.14 35.81 -20.23
C ASN A 58 -1.63 34.68 -21.14
N ALA A 59 -0.83 34.25 -22.11
CA ALA A 59 -1.17 33.15 -23.01
C ALA A 59 -1.38 31.83 -22.24
N VAL A 60 -0.49 31.49 -21.30
CA VAL A 60 -0.66 30.32 -20.43
C VAL A 60 -1.95 30.44 -19.62
N ARG A 61 -2.27 31.60 -19.03
CA ARG A 61 -3.54 31.79 -18.31
C ARG A 61 -4.76 31.59 -19.22
N GLN A 62 -4.72 32.06 -20.46
CA GLN A 62 -5.81 31.85 -21.43
C GLN A 62 -5.96 30.37 -21.79
N ILE A 63 -4.85 29.64 -21.97
CA ILE A 63 -4.87 28.19 -22.22
C ILE A 63 -5.45 27.45 -21.00
N GLU A 64 -4.97 27.75 -19.80
CA GLU A 64 -5.50 27.17 -18.55
C GLU A 64 -7.00 27.42 -18.39
N GLN A 65 -7.47 28.62 -18.73
CA GLN A 65 -8.89 28.98 -18.68
C GLN A 65 -9.71 28.18 -19.71
N ARG A 66 -9.22 28.05 -20.95
CA ARG A 66 -9.88 27.23 -21.98
C ARG A 66 -9.89 25.74 -21.64
N LEU A 67 -8.87 25.23 -20.95
CA LEU A 67 -8.83 23.86 -20.46
C LEU A 67 -9.96 23.61 -19.45
N ILE A 68 -10.24 24.57 -18.56
CA ILE A 68 -11.37 24.50 -17.61
C ILE A 68 -12.71 24.55 -18.34
N GLU A 69 -12.88 25.48 -19.28
CA GLU A 69 -14.13 25.64 -20.03
C GLU A 69 -14.46 24.43 -20.90
N THR A 70 -13.44 23.81 -21.50
CA THR A 70 -13.59 22.61 -22.33
C THR A 70 -13.93 21.39 -21.46
N SER A 71 -13.23 21.21 -20.34
CA SER A 71 -13.55 20.17 -19.34
C SER A 71 -14.98 20.31 -18.83
N SER A 72 -15.45 21.54 -18.57
CA SER A 72 -16.83 21.78 -18.12
C SER A 72 -17.89 21.34 -19.16
N LYS A 73 -17.66 21.57 -20.46
CA LYS A 73 -18.57 21.12 -21.51
C LYS A 73 -18.51 19.59 -21.74
N ALA A 74 -17.32 19.01 -21.66
CA ALA A 74 -17.13 17.56 -21.75
C ALA A 74 -17.79 16.84 -20.56
N ASP A 75 -17.66 17.38 -19.35
CA ASP A 75 -18.32 16.87 -18.14
C ASP A 75 -19.84 16.95 -18.26
N GLN A 76 -20.40 18.06 -18.77
CA GLN A 76 -21.85 18.18 -19.02
C GLN A 76 -22.38 17.12 -20.00
N ARG A 77 -21.62 16.85 -21.07
CA ARG A 77 -21.94 15.76 -22.02
C ARG A 77 -21.84 14.39 -21.36
N LEU A 78 -20.79 14.13 -20.58
CA LEU A 78 -20.61 12.88 -19.85
C LEU A 78 -21.77 12.63 -18.87
N ILE A 79 -22.20 13.67 -18.16
CA ILE A 79 -23.35 13.61 -17.25
C ILE A 79 -24.63 13.29 -18.00
N THR A 80 -24.85 13.92 -19.16
CA THR A 80 -26.04 13.68 -19.99
C THR A 80 -26.05 12.24 -20.51
N GLU A 81 -24.94 11.76 -21.06
CA GLU A 81 -24.81 10.38 -21.56
C GLU A 81 -24.97 9.33 -20.46
N TYR A 82 -24.46 9.60 -19.25
CA TYR A 82 -24.69 8.75 -18.09
C TYR A 82 -26.18 8.62 -17.75
N HIS A 83 -26.92 9.73 -17.71
CA HIS A 83 -28.35 9.71 -17.43
C HIS A 83 -29.15 8.99 -18.53
N VAL A 84 -28.78 9.18 -19.80
CA VAL A 84 -29.38 8.44 -20.93
C VAL A 84 -29.13 6.94 -20.78
N ALA A 85 -27.90 6.54 -20.47
CA ALA A 85 -27.53 5.14 -20.29
C ALA A 85 -28.25 4.49 -19.10
N LEU A 86 -28.40 5.21 -17.98
CA LEU A 86 -29.19 4.77 -16.82
C LEU A 86 -30.66 4.48 -17.17
N GLY A 87 -31.26 5.30 -18.05
CA GLY A 87 -32.65 5.15 -18.45
C GLY A 87 -32.90 4.01 -19.44
N GLN A 88 -31.93 3.73 -20.32
CA GLN A 88 -32.07 2.74 -21.39
C GLN A 88 -31.60 1.34 -21.02
N ARG A 89 -30.56 1.20 -20.19
CA ARG A 89 -29.91 -0.09 -19.90
C ARG A 89 -30.01 -0.41 -18.41
N LYS A 90 -30.56 -1.59 -18.07
CA LYS A 90 -30.64 -2.09 -16.68
C LYS A 90 -29.28 -2.60 -16.14
N VAL A 91 -28.17 -2.14 -16.69
CA VAL A 91 -26.81 -2.62 -16.36
C VAL A 91 -26.09 -1.65 -15.42
N PRO A 92 -25.14 -2.14 -14.60
CA PRO A 92 -24.22 -1.29 -13.85
C PRO A 92 -23.40 -0.38 -14.79
N ILE A 93 -23.32 0.91 -14.44
CA ILE A 93 -22.68 1.95 -15.27
C ILE A 93 -21.77 2.82 -14.40
N ILE A 94 -20.59 3.15 -14.92
CA ILE A 94 -19.64 4.10 -14.34
C ILE A 94 -19.31 5.16 -15.40
N ALA A 95 -19.27 6.43 -15.02
CA ALA A 95 -18.81 7.54 -15.86
C ALA A 95 -17.60 8.20 -15.20
N LEU A 96 -16.51 8.37 -15.94
CA LEU A 96 -15.26 8.97 -15.45
C LEU A 96 -14.69 10.01 -16.42
N SER A 97 -14.30 11.16 -15.89
CA SER A 97 -13.38 12.13 -16.48
C SER A 97 -12.26 12.47 -15.48
N ASP A 98 -11.36 13.38 -15.83
CA ASP A 98 -10.36 13.94 -14.92
C ASP A 98 -10.98 14.72 -13.74
N SER A 99 -12.22 15.19 -13.88
CA SER A 99 -12.91 16.08 -12.94
C SER A 99 -14.16 15.48 -12.30
N VAL A 100 -14.77 14.46 -12.91
CA VAL A 100 -16.06 13.90 -12.49
C VAL A 100 -16.01 12.37 -12.46
N THR A 101 -16.47 11.80 -11.36
CA THR A 101 -16.71 10.36 -11.20
C THR A 101 -18.15 10.13 -10.78
N MET A 102 -18.87 9.29 -11.52
CA MET A 102 -20.24 8.90 -11.18
C MET A 102 -20.44 7.40 -11.36
N SER A 103 -21.23 6.80 -10.49
CA SER A 103 -21.56 5.38 -10.53
C SER A 103 -23.04 5.17 -10.29
N SER A 104 -23.64 4.27 -11.06
CA SER A 104 -25.02 3.86 -10.79
C SER A 104 -25.08 3.08 -9.46
N PRO A 105 -26.23 3.05 -8.78
CA PRO A 105 -26.40 2.25 -7.56
C PRO A 105 -25.97 0.78 -7.77
N LYS A 106 -26.36 0.18 -8.90
CA LYS A 106 -25.95 -1.19 -9.29
C LYS A 106 -24.45 -1.35 -9.53
N ALA A 107 -23.76 -0.27 -9.93
CA ALA A 107 -22.31 -0.30 -10.06
C ALA A 107 -21.64 -0.22 -8.69
N LEU A 108 -22.18 0.54 -7.74
CA LEU A 108 -21.68 0.57 -6.36
C LEU A 108 -21.84 -0.77 -5.63
N ASP A 109 -22.85 -1.56 -5.99
CA ASP A 109 -23.02 -2.94 -5.47
C ASP A 109 -21.92 -3.90 -5.96
N LEU A 110 -21.33 -3.65 -7.12
CA LEU A 110 -20.36 -4.54 -7.77
C LEU A 110 -18.92 -4.06 -7.69
N VAL A 111 -18.70 -2.75 -7.65
CA VAL A 111 -17.41 -2.10 -7.91
C VAL A 111 -16.98 -1.36 -6.64
N HIS A 112 -15.88 -1.81 -6.03
CA HIS A 112 -15.33 -1.14 -4.86
C HIS A 112 -14.40 0.01 -5.28
N ALA A 113 -14.09 0.90 -4.34
CA ALA A 113 -13.25 2.07 -4.60
C ALA A 113 -11.87 1.74 -5.23
N VAL A 114 -11.31 0.56 -4.95
CA VAL A 114 -10.02 0.10 -5.49
C VAL A 114 -10.12 -0.25 -6.98
N ASP A 115 -11.27 -0.71 -7.45
CA ASP A 115 -11.49 -1.07 -8.85
C ASP A 115 -11.48 0.15 -9.79
N PHE A 116 -11.63 1.37 -9.24
CA PHE A 116 -11.53 2.61 -10.04
C PHE A 116 -10.17 2.82 -10.68
N ALA A 117 -9.11 2.21 -10.13
CA ALA A 117 -7.80 2.22 -10.77
C ALA A 117 -7.83 1.55 -12.15
N LEU A 118 -8.57 0.44 -12.30
CA LEU A 118 -8.70 -0.29 -13.56
C LEU A 118 -9.42 0.54 -14.63
N PHE A 119 -10.50 1.25 -14.27
CA PHE A 119 -11.19 2.13 -15.22
C PHE A 119 -10.36 3.36 -15.57
N HIS A 120 -9.58 3.90 -14.61
CA HIS A 120 -8.69 5.02 -14.87
C HIS A 120 -7.53 4.65 -15.81
N GLU A 121 -6.95 3.46 -15.63
CA GLU A 121 -5.90 2.91 -16.50
C GLU A 121 -6.43 2.65 -17.92
N ALA A 122 -7.58 1.97 -18.05
CA ALA A 122 -8.21 1.71 -19.34
C ALA A 122 -8.51 2.99 -20.12
N ARG A 123 -8.89 4.08 -19.43
CA ARG A 123 -9.11 5.39 -20.04
C ARG A 123 -7.84 6.03 -20.58
N GLN A 124 -6.70 5.84 -19.90
CA GLN A 124 -5.40 6.37 -20.33
C GLN A 124 -4.81 5.58 -21.50
N SER A 125 -5.10 4.27 -21.58
CA SER A 125 -4.61 3.39 -22.63
C SER A 125 -5.53 3.30 -23.86
N MET A 126 -6.77 3.79 -23.78
CA MET A 126 -7.72 3.81 -24.90
C MET A 126 -7.28 4.75 -26.04
N THR A 127 -7.00 4.16 -27.20
CA THR A 127 -6.80 4.87 -28.48
C THR A 127 -8.07 4.94 -29.32
N ASP A 128 -8.90 3.88 -29.26
CA ASP A 128 -10.15 3.77 -30.03
C ASP A 128 -11.34 4.40 -29.30
N ARG A 129 -12.44 4.64 -30.03
CA ARG A 129 -13.67 5.25 -29.49
C ARG A 129 -14.43 4.31 -28.54
N GLU A 130 -14.27 3.00 -28.72
CA GLU A 130 -14.87 1.94 -27.90
C GLU A 130 -13.85 0.84 -27.61
N MET A 131 -13.92 0.21 -26.44
CA MET A 131 -13.05 -0.88 -26.02
C MET A 131 -13.84 -1.90 -25.18
N TYR A 132 -13.54 -3.19 -25.36
CA TYR A 132 -14.18 -4.29 -24.63
C TYR A 132 -13.12 -5.17 -23.99
N TRP A 133 -13.30 -5.50 -22.70
CA TRP A 133 -12.46 -6.47 -22.01
C TRP A 133 -13.20 -7.08 -20.83
N THR A 134 -12.66 -8.16 -20.27
CA THR A 134 -13.20 -8.77 -19.06
C THR A 134 -12.25 -8.51 -17.90
N ALA A 135 -12.79 -8.17 -16.73
CA ALA A 135 -12.01 -8.01 -15.50
C ALA A 135 -12.72 -8.66 -14.32
N THR A 136 -11.94 -9.17 -13.37
CA THR A 136 -12.45 -9.59 -12.07
C THR A 136 -12.30 -8.42 -11.10
N LEU A 137 -13.43 -7.94 -10.60
CA LEU A 137 -13.48 -6.86 -9.62
C LEU A 137 -13.03 -7.37 -8.25
N THR A 138 -12.62 -6.46 -7.38
CA THR A 138 -12.24 -6.80 -5.99
C THR A 138 -13.40 -7.36 -5.17
N SER A 139 -14.65 -7.18 -5.62
CA SER A 139 -15.84 -7.85 -5.09
C SER A 139 -15.90 -9.36 -5.42
N GLY A 140 -14.98 -9.87 -6.24
CA GLY A 140 -14.94 -11.25 -6.70
C GLY A 140 -15.80 -11.52 -7.94
N HIS A 141 -16.58 -10.55 -8.40
CA HIS A 141 -17.38 -10.68 -9.61
C HIS A 141 -16.52 -10.50 -10.86
N THR A 142 -16.67 -11.41 -11.81
CA THR A 142 -16.12 -11.24 -13.16
C THR A 142 -17.15 -10.51 -14.02
N VAL A 143 -16.73 -9.38 -14.58
CA VAL A 143 -17.56 -8.51 -15.40
C VAL A 143 -16.93 -8.32 -16.77
N SER A 144 -17.76 -8.38 -17.80
CA SER A 144 -17.41 -7.86 -19.12
C SER A 144 -17.64 -6.35 -19.08
N ILE A 145 -16.62 -5.58 -19.45
CA ILE A 145 -16.61 -4.13 -19.42
C ILE A 145 -16.59 -3.63 -20.85
N HIS A 146 -17.59 -2.84 -21.20
CA HIS A 146 -17.63 -2.06 -22.42
C HIS A 146 -17.37 -0.59 -22.09
N ALA A 147 -16.23 -0.06 -22.51
CA ALA A 147 -15.89 1.34 -22.38
C ALA A 147 -16.16 2.09 -23.69
N ARG A 148 -16.84 3.24 -23.60
CA ARG A 148 -17.14 4.13 -24.72
C ARG A 148 -16.71 5.54 -24.38
N ARG A 149 -15.92 6.15 -25.27
CA ARG A 149 -15.49 7.54 -25.14
C ARG A 149 -16.62 8.47 -25.55
N VAL A 150 -17.01 9.37 -24.65
CA VAL A 150 -18.12 10.32 -24.85
C VAL A 150 -17.60 11.57 -25.53
N ASP A 151 -16.71 12.31 -24.86
CA ASP A 151 -16.09 13.52 -25.38
C ASP A 151 -14.82 13.83 -24.57
N GLY A 152 -13.80 14.40 -25.22
CA GLY A 152 -12.50 14.70 -24.60
C GLY A 152 -11.90 13.49 -23.85
N ASP A 153 -11.83 13.61 -22.54
CA ASP A 153 -11.30 12.60 -21.63
C ASP A 153 -12.41 11.86 -20.84
N GLY A 154 -13.69 12.13 -21.11
CA GLY A 154 -14.84 11.48 -20.49
C GLY A 154 -15.15 10.12 -21.12
N THR A 155 -15.21 9.08 -20.28
CA THR A 155 -15.50 7.69 -20.69
C THR A 155 -16.62 7.10 -19.85
N LEU A 156 -17.55 6.43 -20.52
CA LEU A 156 -18.62 5.64 -19.92
C LEU A 156 -18.24 4.15 -19.94
N PHE A 157 -18.41 3.46 -18.83
CA PHE A 157 -18.17 2.03 -18.68
C PHE A 157 -19.48 1.33 -18.35
N GLU A 158 -19.88 0.40 -19.18
CA GLU A 158 -21.02 -0.49 -18.94
C GLU A 158 -20.48 -1.85 -18.51
N LEU A 159 -20.95 -2.34 -17.35
CA LEU A 159 -20.48 -3.59 -16.77
C LEU A 159 -21.59 -4.64 -16.90
N THR A 160 -21.26 -5.76 -17.50
CA THR A 160 -22.16 -6.92 -17.59
C THR A 160 -21.55 -8.06 -16.80
N PRO A 161 -22.15 -8.48 -15.68
CA PRO A 161 -21.74 -9.68 -14.97
C PRO A 161 -21.75 -10.88 -15.93
N VAL A 162 -20.66 -11.64 -15.95
CA VAL A 162 -20.56 -12.83 -16.81
C VAL A 162 -21.10 -14.03 -16.02
N SER A 163 -22.31 -14.49 -16.34
CA SER A 163 -22.94 -15.64 -15.67
C SER A 163 -22.61 -16.97 -16.35
N GLY A 164 -22.06 -17.89 -15.56
CA GLY A 164 -21.62 -19.26 -15.90
C GLY A 164 -20.30 -19.54 -15.17
N ALA A 165 -20.28 -20.07 -13.94
CA ALA A 165 -21.05 -21.19 -13.40
C ALA A 165 -21.95 -20.84 -12.20
N GLU A 166 -23.06 -21.57 -12.09
CA GLU A 166 -23.98 -21.60 -10.96
C GLU A 166 -23.24 -21.88 -9.64
N LEU A 167 -23.48 -21.02 -8.65
CA LEU A 167 -23.37 -21.37 -7.24
C LEU A 167 -24.74 -21.86 -6.79
N GLU A 168 -25.03 -23.15 -7.02
CA GLU A 168 -26.01 -23.85 -6.20
C GLU A 168 -25.52 -23.84 -4.74
N HIS A 169 -26.37 -23.38 -3.83
CA HIS A 169 -26.19 -23.68 -2.42
C HIS A 169 -26.32 -25.19 -2.22
N PRO A 170 -25.34 -25.92 -1.64
CA PRO A 170 -25.63 -27.22 -1.08
C PRO A 170 -26.35 -27.00 0.25
N PRO A 171 -27.40 -27.78 0.55
CA PRO A 171 -27.97 -27.82 1.89
C PRO A 171 -26.92 -28.35 2.86
N CYS A 172 -27.10 -27.96 4.13
CA CYS A 172 -26.44 -28.56 5.27
C CYS A 172 -26.62 -30.08 5.22
N ASP A 173 -25.61 -30.83 4.79
CA ASP A 173 -25.52 -32.25 5.11
C ASP A 173 -24.08 -32.71 5.29
N SER A 174 -23.89 -33.38 6.42
CA SER A 174 -22.74 -34.12 6.84
C SER A 174 -22.47 -35.31 5.91
N SER A 175 -21.63 -35.16 4.88
CA SER A 175 -20.69 -36.20 4.45
C SER A 175 -19.92 -35.83 3.18
N MET A 176 -18.63 -36.18 3.22
CA MET A 176 -17.80 -36.60 2.08
C MET A 176 -17.47 -35.62 0.94
N LYS A 177 -16.19 -35.20 0.97
CA LYS A 177 -15.21 -35.16 -0.13
C LYS A 177 -15.37 -34.06 -1.19
N SER A 178 -14.87 -32.86 -0.87
CA SER A 178 -14.62 -31.81 -1.88
C SER A 178 -13.35 -32.09 -2.69
N SER A 179 -13.47 -32.26 -4.00
CA SER A 179 -12.38 -32.06 -4.95
C SER A 179 -12.13 -30.54 -5.11
N ARG A 180 -11.30 -29.98 -4.22
CA ARG A 180 -10.76 -28.61 -4.34
C ARG A 180 -9.90 -28.50 -5.61
N SER A 181 -10.24 -27.61 -6.54
CA SER A 181 -9.25 -27.13 -7.51
C SER A 181 -8.16 -26.40 -6.71
N ARG A 182 -7.01 -27.06 -6.58
CA ARG A 182 -5.87 -26.52 -5.83
C ARG A 182 -5.34 -25.29 -6.57
N PRO A 183 -4.93 -24.22 -5.86
CA PRO A 183 -4.21 -23.13 -6.48
C PRO A 183 -2.95 -23.68 -7.16
N THR A 184 -2.85 -23.52 -8.48
CA THR A 184 -1.73 -23.98 -9.29
C THR A 184 -0.72 -22.85 -9.46
N GLY A 185 0.19 -22.71 -8.51
CA GLY A 185 1.38 -21.87 -8.66
C GLY A 185 1.80 -21.11 -7.39
N PRO A 186 3.03 -20.57 -7.34
CA PRO A 186 3.51 -19.83 -6.18
C PRO A 186 2.78 -18.50 -6.00
N LEU A 187 2.45 -18.17 -4.75
CA LEU A 187 1.75 -16.96 -4.36
C LEU A 187 2.71 -15.96 -3.72
N MET A 188 2.61 -14.69 -4.08
CA MET A 188 3.30 -13.59 -3.42
C MET A 188 2.34 -12.82 -2.50
N ILE A 189 2.78 -12.45 -1.31
CA ILE A 189 2.02 -11.62 -0.37
C ILE A 189 2.86 -10.43 0.08
N VAL A 190 2.45 -9.25 -0.33
CA VAL A 190 3.11 -7.98 -0.04
C VAL A 190 2.29 -7.21 1.00
N GLY A 191 2.96 -6.50 1.89
CA GLY A 191 2.27 -5.64 2.85
C GLY A 191 3.19 -5.15 3.94
N GLU A 192 2.71 -4.19 4.71
CA GLU A 192 3.48 -3.63 5.82
C GLU A 192 3.86 -4.70 6.86
N PRO A 193 4.97 -4.50 7.59
CA PRO A 193 5.30 -5.28 8.77
C PRO A 193 4.10 -5.40 9.73
N GLY A 194 3.78 -6.62 10.16
CA GLY A 194 2.64 -6.88 11.04
C GLY A 194 1.26 -6.88 10.38
N SER A 195 1.11 -6.65 9.07
CA SER A 195 -0.20 -6.64 8.37
C SER A 195 -0.92 -8.01 8.28
N GLY A 196 -0.26 -9.10 8.68
CA GLY A 196 -0.81 -10.46 8.63
C GLY A 196 -0.39 -11.28 7.41
N ARG A 197 0.70 -10.93 6.73
CA ARG A 197 1.22 -11.62 5.53
C ARG A 197 1.33 -13.14 5.70
N THR A 198 1.89 -13.60 6.82
CA THR A 198 1.99 -15.03 7.12
C THR A 198 0.62 -15.67 7.30
N THR A 199 -0.30 -15.01 8.01
CA THR A 199 -1.67 -15.50 8.20
C THR A 199 -2.42 -15.62 6.87
N ALA A 200 -2.27 -14.63 5.99
CA ALA A 200 -2.83 -14.65 4.65
C ALA A 200 -2.23 -15.78 3.80
N ALA A 201 -0.92 -16.05 3.93
CA ALA A 201 -0.26 -17.17 3.26
C ALA A 201 -0.87 -18.52 3.69
N VAL A 202 -1.03 -18.73 5.00
CA VAL A 202 -1.62 -19.96 5.53
C VAL A 202 -3.08 -20.13 5.05
N LYS A 203 -3.89 -19.08 5.12
CA LYS A 203 -5.28 -19.09 4.63
C LYS A 203 -5.34 -19.42 3.13
N ALA A 204 -4.45 -18.85 2.32
CA ALA A 204 -4.41 -19.08 0.88
C ALA A 204 -3.91 -20.47 0.48
N LEU A 205 -2.97 -21.05 1.23
CA LEU A 205 -2.46 -22.40 0.98
C LEU A 205 -3.38 -23.50 1.53
N GLY A 206 -4.30 -23.18 2.45
CA GLY A 206 -5.42 -24.03 2.84
C GLY A 206 -5.05 -25.31 3.61
N SER A 207 -3.89 -25.34 4.27
CA SER A 207 -3.42 -26.48 5.07
C SER A 207 -2.95 -26.04 6.46
N ALA A 208 -3.21 -26.87 7.47
CA ALA A 208 -2.80 -26.62 8.86
C ALA A 208 -1.32 -26.93 9.10
N ALA A 209 -0.76 -27.92 8.38
CA ALA A 209 0.66 -28.24 8.41
C ALA A 209 1.38 -27.42 7.32
N MET A 210 2.27 -26.54 7.76
CA MET A 210 3.02 -25.61 6.92
C MET A 210 4.49 -25.65 7.29
N ARG A 211 5.36 -25.63 6.28
CA ARG A 211 6.78 -25.36 6.48
C ARG A 211 7.02 -23.85 6.37
N TYR A 212 7.78 -23.29 7.29
CA TYR A 212 8.19 -21.88 7.24
C TYR A 212 9.70 -21.78 7.04
N LEU A 213 10.11 -21.08 5.98
CA LEU A 213 11.49 -20.71 5.74
C LEU A 213 11.66 -19.28 6.24
N ASN A 214 12.44 -19.10 7.30
CA ASN A 214 12.70 -17.78 7.88
C ASN A 214 14.15 -17.35 7.58
N PRO A 215 14.36 -16.25 6.84
CA PRO A 215 15.70 -15.73 6.57
C PRO A 215 16.50 -15.43 7.84
N ALA A 216 15.84 -15.11 8.96
CA ALA A 216 16.51 -14.86 10.23
C ALA A 216 17.30 -16.07 10.77
N ASP A 217 16.98 -17.29 10.33
CA ASP A 217 17.75 -18.49 10.71
C ASP A 217 19.11 -18.55 10.01
N ILE A 218 19.31 -17.85 8.89
CA ILE A 218 20.55 -17.84 8.11
C ILE A 218 21.71 -17.32 8.95
N ASP A 219 21.49 -16.27 9.74
CA ASP A 219 22.52 -15.68 10.60
C ASP A 219 22.98 -16.65 11.70
N ARG A 220 22.10 -17.58 12.11
CA ARG A 220 22.37 -18.55 13.17
C ARG A 220 23.14 -19.78 12.66
N ILE A 221 22.80 -20.28 11.47
CA ILE A 221 23.32 -21.57 10.97
C ILE A 221 24.23 -21.44 9.75
N GLY A 222 24.29 -20.25 9.13
CA GLY A 222 25.07 -19.97 7.93
C GLY A 222 24.34 -20.32 6.63
N GLN A 223 24.60 -19.56 5.57
CA GLN A 223 23.89 -19.67 4.27
C GLN A 223 23.96 -21.08 3.66
N ALA A 224 25.15 -21.68 3.60
CA ALA A 224 25.34 -22.99 2.97
C ALA A 224 24.62 -24.12 3.73
N ALA A 225 24.64 -24.07 5.06
CA ALA A 225 23.95 -25.05 5.90
C ALA A 225 22.43 -24.86 5.81
N TRP A 226 21.95 -23.61 5.81
CA TRP A 226 20.55 -23.27 5.66
C TRP A 226 20.00 -23.73 4.31
N ILE A 227 20.69 -23.43 3.21
CA ILE A 227 20.28 -23.90 1.87
C ILE A 227 20.20 -25.43 1.86
N ARG A 228 21.20 -26.11 2.42
CA ARG A 228 21.21 -27.58 2.46
C ARG A 228 20.05 -28.13 3.30
N SER A 229 19.82 -27.59 4.50
CA SER A 229 18.74 -28.07 5.39
C SER A 229 17.37 -27.82 4.80
N GLU A 230 17.16 -26.62 4.25
CA GLU A 230 15.86 -26.20 3.72
C GLU A 230 15.52 -26.90 2.41
N LEU A 231 16.47 -27.00 1.48
CA LEU A 231 16.25 -27.65 0.19
C LEU A 231 16.12 -29.18 0.32
N THR A 232 16.89 -29.81 1.21
CA THR A 232 16.88 -31.28 1.35
C THR A 232 15.62 -31.76 2.07
N ALA A 233 15.13 -31.01 3.05
CA ALA A 233 13.94 -31.39 3.79
C ALA A 233 12.64 -30.95 3.10
N ALA A 234 12.71 -30.20 2.00
CA ALA A 234 11.53 -29.75 1.28
C ALA A 234 10.95 -30.90 0.42
N SER A 235 9.66 -31.17 0.65
CA SER A 235 8.89 -32.17 -0.09
C SER A 235 7.86 -31.47 -0.99
N ARG A 236 7.54 -32.08 -2.13
CA ARG A 236 6.41 -31.64 -2.98
C ARG A 236 5.07 -31.64 -2.25
N SER A 237 4.93 -32.48 -1.22
CA SER A 237 3.68 -32.65 -0.46
C SER A 237 3.48 -31.64 0.68
N THR A 238 4.52 -30.89 1.08
CA THR A 238 4.44 -29.97 2.21
C THR A 238 4.33 -28.53 1.72
N PRO A 239 3.19 -27.85 1.95
CA PRO A 239 3.06 -26.44 1.62
C PRO A 239 4.10 -25.62 2.36
N THR A 240 4.71 -24.67 1.66
CA THR A 240 5.86 -23.92 2.17
C THR A 240 5.60 -22.42 2.09
N VAL A 241 5.98 -21.70 3.13
CA VAL A 241 5.96 -20.23 3.18
C VAL A 241 7.38 -19.73 3.36
N ILE A 242 7.89 -18.98 2.39
CA ILE A 242 9.16 -18.25 2.50
C ILE A 242 8.85 -16.85 3.04
N LYS A 243 9.30 -16.56 4.25
CA LYS A 243 9.04 -15.28 4.89
C LYS A 243 10.04 -14.23 4.42
N ASN A 244 9.58 -12.99 4.25
CA ASN A 244 10.41 -11.80 4.05
C ASN A 244 11.53 -12.01 3.01
N VAL A 245 11.16 -12.30 1.76
CA VAL A 245 12.11 -12.52 0.67
C VAL A 245 13.02 -11.31 0.42
N ASP A 246 12.59 -10.12 0.81
CA ASP A 246 13.37 -8.88 0.87
C ASP A 246 14.63 -8.97 1.77
N LEU A 247 14.62 -9.87 2.75
CA LEU A 247 15.73 -10.08 3.68
C LEU A 247 16.65 -11.24 3.28
N LEU A 248 16.37 -11.93 2.17
CA LEU A 248 17.22 -13.03 1.71
C LEU A 248 18.53 -12.49 1.11
N PRO A 249 19.70 -13.05 1.47
CA PRO A 249 20.92 -12.81 0.75
C PRO A 249 20.81 -13.24 -0.73
N ASP A 250 21.46 -12.52 -1.63
CA ASP A 250 21.40 -12.78 -3.08
C ASP A 250 21.78 -14.20 -3.49
N SER A 251 22.77 -14.78 -2.80
CA SER A 251 23.20 -16.18 -2.97
C SER A 251 22.07 -17.17 -2.66
N VAL A 252 21.33 -16.92 -1.58
CA VAL A 252 20.22 -17.76 -1.13
C VAL A 252 19.01 -17.56 -2.05
N ALA A 253 18.72 -16.32 -2.45
CA ALA A 253 17.65 -16.01 -3.40
C ALA A 253 17.88 -16.69 -4.76
N ALA A 254 19.13 -16.68 -5.26
CA ALA A 254 19.50 -17.38 -6.49
C ALA A 254 19.32 -18.90 -6.36
N ALA A 255 19.81 -19.50 -5.26
CA ALA A 255 19.68 -20.93 -5.01
C ALA A 255 18.20 -21.38 -4.90
N LEU A 256 17.35 -20.58 -4.25
CA LEU A 256 15.91 -20.83 -4.18
C LEU A 256 15.26 -20.70 -5.56
N ALA A 257 15.65 -19.72 -6.38
CA ALA A 257 15.11 -19.55 -7.72
C ALA A 257 15.46 -20.74 -8.63
N ASP A 258 16.71 -21.23 -8.57
CA ASP A 258 17.14 -22.43 -9.29
C ASP A 258 16.40 -23.68 -8.81
N TRP A 259 16.21 -23.81 -7.51
CA TRP A 259 15.46 -24.92 -6.93
C TRP A 259 14.00 -24.96 -7.42
N LEU A 260 13.31 -23.81 -7.44
CA LEU A 260 11.94 -23.72 -7.97
C LEU A 260 11.88 -24.04 -9.46
N ARG A 261 12.83 -23.53 -10.27
CA ARG A 261 12.93 -23.85 -11.70
C ARG A 261 13.16 -25.33 -11.96
N SER A 262 13.88 -26.02 -11.07
CA SER A 262 14.16 -27.45 -11.23
C SER A 262 12.92 -28.35 -11.09
N GLY A 263 11.76 -27.82 -10.71
CA GLY A 263 10.52 -28.58 -10.51
C GLY A 263 10.54 -29.51 -9.29
N ARG A 264 11.63 -29.46 -8.49
CA ARG A 264 11.79 -30.17 -7.22
C ARG A 264 11.20 -29.40 -6.02
N GLY A 265 10.64 -28.23 -6.27
CA GLY A 265 10.02 -27.37 -5.26
C GLY A 265 8.65 -27.87 -4.76
N PRO A 266 8.12 -27.26 -3.68
CA PRO A 266 6.80 -27.56 -3.14
C PRO A 266 5.71 -27.25 -4.16
N ALA A 267 4.67 -28.09 -4.21
CA ALA A 267 3.53 -27.85 -5.08
C ALA A 267 2.71 -26.62 -4.66
N LEU A 268 2.78 -26.26 -3.38
CA LEU A 268 2.09 -25.13 -2.76
C LEU A 268 3.12 -24.23 -2.08
N LEU A 269 3.32 -23.04 -2.64
CA LEU A 269 4.33 -22.09 -2.19
C LEU A 269 3.71 -20.71 -1.99
N ALA A 270 3.99 -20.09 -0.86
CA ALA A 270 3.77 -18.67 -0.68
C ALA A 270 5.08 -17.96 -0.30
N MET A 271 5.24 -16.73 -0.74
CA MET A 271 6.35 -15.85 -0.39
C MET A 271 5.77 -14.59 0.23
N THR A 272 6.45 -14.03 1.24
CA THR A 272 6.06 -12.74 1.82
C THR A 272 7.14 -11.69 1.59
N CYS A 273 6.75 -10.45 1.30
CA CYS A 273 7.66 -9.31 1.15
C CYS A 273 7.08 -8.08 1.82
N ALA A 274 7.95 -7.21 2.33
CA ALA A 274 7.50 -5.92 2.83
C ALA A 274 7.08 -5.02 1.67
N ASP A 275 6.12 -4.15 1.94
CA ASP A 275 5.68 -3.14 0.98
C ASP A 275 6.76 -2.05 0.81
N ASP A 276 6.80 -1.44 -0.38
CA ASP A 276 7.69 -0.32 -0.73
C ASP A 276 9.21 -0.58 -0.52
N ILE A 277 9.65 -1.84 -0.67
CA ILE A 277 11.08 -2.19 -0.66
C ILE A 277 11.57 -2.48 -2.08
N ALA A 278 12.68 -1.84 -2.46
CA ALA A 278 13.41 -2.17 -3.67
C ALA A 278 14.14 -3.51 -3.51
N LEU A 279 13.70 -4.52 -4.25
CA LEU A 279 14.33 -5.84 -4.29
C LEU A 279 15.63 -5.81 -5.08
N SER A 280 16.61 -6.63 -4.68
CA SER A 280 17.79 -6.90 -5.51
C SER A 280 17.39 -7.64 -6.80
N ALA A 281 18.28 -7.63 -7.80
CA ALA A 281 18.04 -8.37 -9.04
C ALA A 281 17.78 -9.87 -8.79
N ARG A 282 18.45 -10.48 -7.81
CA ARG A 282 18.28 -11.91 -7.48
C ARG A 282 16.97 -12.18 -6.74
N GLN A 283 16.58 -11.30 -5.84
CA GLN A 283 15.30 -11.36 -5.16
C GLN A 283 14.13 -11.16 -6.15
N ALA A 284 14.26 -10.22 -7.08
CA ALA A 284 13.27 -9.98 -8.13
C ALA A 284 13.07 -11.20 -9.04
N ILE A 285 14.16 -11.89 -9.43
CA ILE A 285 14.11 -13.14 -10.20
C ILE A 285 13.39 -14.25 -9.41
N LEU A 286 13.61 -14.35 -8.09
CA LEU A 286 12.92 -15.31 -7.24
C LEU A 286 11.42 -15.00 -7.17
N THR A 287 11.05 -13.74 -6.92
CA THR A 287 9.64 -13.34 -6.79
C THR A 287 8.87 -13.39 -8.10
N ALA A 288 9.55 -13.24 -9.24
CA ALA A 288 8.94 -13.38 -10.57
C ALA A 288 8.42 -14.80 -10.85
N GLN A 289 8.79 -15.79 -10.04
CA GLN A 289 8.23 -17.15 -10.11
C GLN A 289 6.81 -17.23 -9.54
N CYS A 290 6.34 -16.21 -8.82
CA CYS A 290 4.98 -16.14 -8.31
C CYS A 290 4.00 -15.81 -9.44
N THR A 291 2.94 -16.61 -9.56
CA THR A 291 1.89 -16.44 -10.58
C THR A 291 0.81 -15.45 -10.15
N ARG A 292 0.76 -15.11 -8.87
CA ARG A 292 -0.20 -14.16 -8.29
C ARG A 292 0.44 -13.39 -7.14
N THR A 293 0.05 -12.13 -6.98
CA THR A 293 0.45 -11.27 -5.85
C THR A 293 -0.79 -10.74 -5.13
N ILE A 294 -0.78 -10.81 -3.80
CA ILE A 294 -1.80 -10.23 -2.91
C ILE A 294 -1.15 -9.11 -2.12
N TYR A 295 -1.72 -7.91 -2.17
CA TYR A 295 -1.32 -6.78 -1.34
C TYR A 295 -2.23 -6.70 -0.13
N LEU A 296 -1.64 -6.69 1.07
CA LEU A 296 -2.37 -6.53 2.32
C LEU A 296 -2.35 -5.06 2.74
N LYS A 297 -3.55 -4.51 2.93
CA LYS A 297 -3.73 -3.20 3.54
C LYS A 297 -3.21 -3.22 4.99
N PRO A 298 -2.57 -2.14 5.45
CA PRO A 298 -2.27 -1.97 6.86
C PRO A 298 -3.56 -1.85 7.66
N LEU A 299 -3.51 -2.16 8.96
CA LEU A 299 -4.68 -2.21 9.83
C LEU A 299 -5.46 -0.88 9.85
N ARG A 300 -4.74 0.25 9.81
CA ARG A 300 -5.33 1.60 9.75
C ARG A 300 -6.25 1.86 8.55
N ASP A 301 -6.09 1.13 7.46
CA ASP A 301 -6.89 1.27 6.23
C ASP A 301 -8.05 0.25 6.16
N ARG A 302 -8.24 -0.55 7.22
CA ARG A 302 -9.30 -1.56 7.36
C ARG A 302 -9.81 -1.65 8.81
N MET A 303 -9.98 -0.50 9.44
CA MET A 303 -10.36 -0.39 10.86
C MET A 303 -11.76 -0.93 11.16
N ASP A 304 -12.60 -1.05 10.14
CA ASP A 304 -13.89 -1.74 10.17
C ASP A 304 -13.77 -3.25 10.50
N GLU A 305 -12.65 -3.88 10.13
CA GLU A 305 -12.37 -5.29 10.47
C GLU A 305 -11.89 -5.47 11.93
N LEU A 306 -11.48 -4.39 12.61
CA LEU A 306 -10.84 -4.44 13.92
C LEU A 306 -11.66 -5.21 14.97
N PRO A 307 -12.99 -5.01 15.12
CA PRO A 307 -13.77 -5.74 16.12
C PRO A 307 -13.79 -7.25 15.89
N ALA A 308 -13.89 -7.69 14.63
CA ALA A 308 -13.89 -9.10 14.27
C ALA A 308 -12.51 -9.74 14.54
N ILE A 309 -11.43 -9.05 14.16
CA ILE A 309 -10.05 -9.48 14.41
C ILE A 309 -9.78 -9.61 15.91
N VAL A 310 -10.24 -8.65 16.72
CA VAL A 310 -10.10 -8.70 18.18
C VAL A 310 -10.86 -9.89 18.76
N ALA A 311 -12.09 -10.16 18.29
CA ALA A 311 -12.87 -11.32 18.70
C ALA A 311 -12.17 -12.64 18.35
N GLU A 312 -11.62 -12.77 17.14
CA GLU A 312 -10.80 -13.92 16.74
C GLU A 312 -9.58 -14.10 17.66
N MET A 313 -8.85 -13.01 17.98
CA MET A 313 -7.67 -13.08 18.87
C MET A 313 -8.03 -13.48 20.30
N ILE A 314 -9.19 -13.07 20.81
CA ILE A 314 -9.70 -13.47 22.13
C ILE A 314 -10.06 -14.96 22.12
N ALA A 315 -10.74 -15.43 21.08
CA ALA A 315 -11.11 -16.83 20.90
C ALA A 315 -9.87 -17.73 20.82
N ASP A 316 -8.86 -17.34 20.03
CA ASP A 316 -7.57 -18.04 19.92
C ASP A 316 -6.84 -18.16 21.27
N ARG A 317 -7.11 -17.25 22.20
CA ARG A 317 -6.53 -17.27 23.54
C ARG A 317 -7.30 -18.13 24.54
N GLY A 318 -8.45 -18.67 24.15
CA GLY A 318 -9.34 -19.44 25.03
C GLY A 318 -9.99 -18.57 26.10
N ALA A 319 -10.23 -17.28 25.82
CA ALA A 319 -10.82 -16.33 26.77
C ALA A 319 -12.21 -15.83 26.31
N PRO A 320 -13.18 -16.71 26.00
CA PRO A 320 -14.44 -16.33 25.33
C PRO A 320 -15.35 -15.40 26.16
N THR A 321 -15.12 -15.30 27.47
CA THR A 321 -15.88 -14.42 28.38
C THR A 321 -15.34 -13.00 28.45
N VAL A 322 -14.19 -12.74 27.82
CA VAL A 322 -13.55 -11.43 27.77
C VAL A 322 -14.07 -10.66 26.56
N HIS A 323 -14.40 -9.39 26.76
CA HIS A 323 -14.79 -8.48 25.68
C HIS A 323 -14.27 -7.07 25.98
N PHE A 324 -14.07 -6.25 24.96
CA PHE A 324 -13.74 -4.84 25.15
C PHE A 324 -15.02 -4.02 25.34
N THR A 325 -15.03 -3.08 26.29
CA THR A 325 -16.14 -2.14 26.41
C THR A 325 -16.19 -1.21 25.20
N MET A 326 -17.37 -0.64 24.91
CA MET A 326 -17.54 0.31 23.79
C MET A 326 -16.50 1.42 23.82
N SER A 327 -16.28 2.03 25.00
CA SER A 327 -15.29 3.08 25.20
C SER A 327 -13.84 2.64 24.92
N ALA A 328 -13.48 1.40 25.25
CA ALA A 328 -12.16 0.85 24.96
C ALA A 328 -11.99 0.57 23.47
N MET A 329 -13.03 0.01 22.84
CA MET A 329 -13.06 -0.25 21.40
C MET A 329 -12.98 1.06 20.59
N GLU A 330 -13.71 2.10 20.97
CA GLU A 330 -13.62 3.43 20.34
C GLU A 330 -12.20 3.99 20.36
N LYS A 331 -11.46 3.81 21.46
CA LYS A 331 -10.05 4.25 21.52
C LYS A 331 -9.12 3.39 20.67
N MET A 332 -9.37 2.10 20.59
CA MET A 332 -8.65 1.22 19.68
C MET A 332 -8.92 1.58 18.21
N LEU A 333 -10.14 1.98 17.86
CA LEU A 333 -10.52 2.43 16.52
C LEU A 333 -9.87 3.76 16.11
N GLN A 334 -9.56 4.63 17.08
CA GLN A 334 -8.91 5.92 16.84
C GLN A 334 -7.39 5.84 16.76
N TYR A 335 -6.79 4.71 17.14
CA TYR A 335 -5.34 4.55 17.18
C TYR A 335 -4.79 4.16 15.80
N PRO A 336 -3.65 4.72 15.35
CA PRO A 336 -3.14 4.51 13.99
C PRO A 336 -2.45 3.15 13.75
N TRP A 337 -2.23 2.34 14.80
CA TRP A 337 -1.64 1.00 14.73
C TRP A 337 -0.35 0.90 13.87
N PRO A 338 0.73 1.64 14.20
CA PRO A 338 1.99 1.59 13.46
C PRO A 338 2.62 0.20 13.39
N GLY A 339 2.35 -0.69 14.35
CA GLY A 339 2.78 -2.10 14.32
C GLY A 339 1.73 -3.08 13.80
N ASN A 340 0.65 -2.59 13.19
CA ASN A 340 -0.43 -3.39 12.59
C ASN A 340 -0.97 -4.48 13.55
N LEU A 341 -1.22 -5.70 13.05
CA LEU A 341 -1.79 -6.80 13.83
C LEU A 341 -0.83 -7.32 14.91
N GLU A 342 0.47 -7.13 14.75
CA GLU A 342 1.47 -7.56 15.72
C GLU A 342 1.42 -6.71 17.00
N GLU A 343 1.29 -5.38 16.82
CA GLU A 343 1.02 -4.47 17.93
C GLU A 343 -0.36 -4.73 18.54
N LEU A 344 -1.40 -4.90 17.71
CA LEU A 344 -2.76 -5.22 18.20
C LEU A 344 -2.76 -6.48 19.06
N ARG A 345 -2.15 -7.56 18.59
CA ARG A 345 -2.03 -8.81 19.34
C ARG A 345 -1.31 -8.60 20.67
N THR A 346 -0.28 -7.76 20.70
CA THR A 346 0.44 -7.42 21.94
C THR A 346 -0.49 -6.70 22.91
N VAL A 347 -1.23 -5.69 22.44
CA VAL A 347 -2.20 -4.93 23.24
C VAL A 347 -3.31 -5.84 23.78
N VAL A 348 -3.89 -6.70 22.95
CA VAL A 348 -4.95 -7.63 23.34
C VAL A 348 -4.44 -8.62 24.39
N ASN A 349 -3.26 -9.20 24.19
CA ASN A 349 -2.67 -10.12 25.17
C ASN A 349 -2.38 -9.42 26.51
N GLU A 350 -1.88 -8.20 26.49
CA GLU A 350 -1.61 -7.42 27.70
C GLU A 350 -2.92 -7.10 28.45
N ALA A 351 -3.97 -6.72 27.71
CA ALA A 351 -5.27 -6.40 28.29
C ALA A 351 -5.96 -7.63 28.91
N ILE A 352 -5.93 -8.79 28.23
CA ILE A 352 -6.42 -10.07 28.77
C ILE A 352 -5.62 -10.46 30.02
N SER A 353 -4.30 -10.23 30.02
CA SER A 353 -3.45 -10.57 31.17
C SER A 353 -3.74 -9.69 32.39
N ARG A 354 -4.12 -8.42 32.18
CA ARG A 354 -4.54 -7.49 33.25
C ARG A 354 -5.95 -7.79 33.75
N ARG A 355 -6.85 -8.20 32.86
CA ARG A 355 -8.25 -8.53 33.16
C ARG A 355 -8.65 -9.84 32.46
N PRO A 356 -8.47 -10.98 33.13
CA PRO A 356 -8.70 -12.30 32.53
C PRO A 356 -10.19 -12.66 32.36
N THR A 357 -11.11 -11.89 32.95
CA THR A 357 -12.55 -12.12 32.84
C THR A 357 -13.33 -10.79 32.74
N GLY A 358 -14.43 -10.80 31.98
CA GLY A 358 -15.36 -9.67 31.87
C GLY A 358 -14.92 -8.56 30.88
N GLY A 359 -15.45 -7.36 31.08
CA GLY A 359 -15.25 -6.22 30.17
C GLY A 359 -13.91 -5.51 30.39
N ILE A 360 -13.03 -5.51 29.40
CA ILE A 360 -11.80 -4.72 29.35
C ILE A 360 -12.16 -3.25 29.15
N VAL A 361 -11.76 -2.41 30.11
CA VAL A 361 -12.03 -0.96 30.10
C VAL A 361 -10.79 -0.17 29.68
N LEU A 362 -10.97 1.12 29.44
CA LEU A 362 -9.90 2.04 29.03
C LEU A 362 -8.63 2.00 29.90
N THR A 363 -8.77 1.82 31.22
CA THR A 363 -7.62 1.81 32.13
C THR A 363 -6.73 0.58 31.98
N ASP A 364 -7.28 -0.50 31.44
CA ASP A 364 -6.57 -1.75 31.18
C ASP A 364 -5.75 -1.68 29.88
N LEU A 365 -6.03 -0.70 29.01
CA LEU A 365 -5.25 -0.45 27.80
C LEU A 365 -3.89 0.22 28.11
N PRO A 366 -2.87 0.01 27.27
CA PRO A 366 -1.59 0.68 27.42
C PRO A 366 -1.71 2.21 27.37
N LEU A 367 -0.82 2.90 28.09
CA LEU A 367 -0.83 4.37 28.22
C LEU A 367 -0.84 5.10 26.86
N ARG A 368 -0.17 4.53 25.85
CA ARG A 368 -0.12 5.03 24.47
C ARG A 368 -1.50 5.12 23.80
N LEU A 369 -2.39 4.16 24.05
CA LEU A 369 -3.78 4.20 23.56
C LEU A 369 -4.66 5.14 24.40
N ARG A 370 -4.40 5.21 25.72
CA ARG A 370 -5.18 6.03 26.67
C ARG A 370 -4.98 7.53 26.48
N THR A 371 -3.74 7.95 26.23
CA THR A 371 -3.38 9.38 26.20
C THR A 371 -3.56 10.02 24.83
N GLY A 372 -4.05 9.27 23.83
CA GLY A 372 -4.22 9.78 22.46
C GLY A 372 -2.94 10.42 21.94
N ALA A 373 -1.79 9.85 22.29
CA ALA A 373 -0.51 10.47 21.98
C ALA A 373 -0.39 10.57 20.46
N LYS A 374 -0.41 11.81 19.95
CA LYS A 374 0.13 12.19 18.64
C LYS A 374 1.60 11.81 18.61
N SER A 375 1.86 10.53 18.40
CA SER A 375 3.15 9.97 18.08
C SER A 375 3.07 9.57 16.63
N ASN A 376 3.14 10.57 15.75
CA ASN A 376 3.46 10.39 14.32
C ASN A 376 4.94 9.97 14.17
N LEU A 377 5.46 9.13 15.06
CA LEU A 377 6.80 8.61 14.96
C LEU A 377 6.74 7.44 13.98
N THR A 378 7.42 7.60 12.85
CA THR A 378 7.71 6.54 11.89
C THR A 378 8.40 5.36 12.59
N ARG A 379 8.40 4.18 11.98
CA ARG A 379 9.07 2.99 12.55
C ARG A 379 10.56 3.23 12.80
N LEU A 380 11.21 4.01 11.95
CA LEU A 380 12.60 4.43 12.12
C LEU A 380 12.76 5.31 13.36
N GLU A 381 11.87 6.27 13.56
CA GLU A 381 11.86 7.14 14.73
C GLU A 381 11.51 6.39 16.03
N GLN A 382 10.70 5.34 15.96
CA GLN A 382 10.40 4.47 17.10
C GLN A 382 11.61 3.60 17.49
N LEU A 383 12.27 2.97 16.52
CA LEU A 383 13.51 2.23 16.76
C LEU A 383 14.61 3.14 17.30
N GLU A 384 14.71 4.34 16.74
CA GLU A 384 15.65 5.35 17.22
C GLU A 384 15.31 5.80 18.64
N ARG A 385 14.02 6.02 18.94
CA ARG A 385 13.53 6.33 20.29
C ARG A 385 13.90 5.23 21.27
N ASP A 386 13.65 3.97 20.93
CA ASP A 386 13.89 2.83 21.80
C ASP A 386 15.39 2.62 22.04
N ALA A 387 16.23 2.77 21.01
CA ALA A 387 17.68 2.74 21.14
C ALA A 387 18.18 3.85 22.09
N ILE A 388 17.66 5.07 21.95
CA ILE A 388 18.00 6.20 22.82
C ILE A 388 17.55 5.96 24.26
N VAL A 389 16.34 5.45 24.47
CA VAL A 389 15.82 5.13 25.81
C VAL A 389 16.63 4.03 26.48
N GLN A 390 17.01 2.98 25.75
CA GLN A 390 17.85 1.89 26.28
C GLN A 390 19.26 2.37 26.64
N ALA A 391 19.89 3.19 25.80
CA ALA A 391 21.20 3.77 26.10
C ALA A 391 21.14 4.68 27.34
N LEU A 392 20.09 5.50 27.47
CA LEU A 392 19.86 6.31 28.66
C LEU A 392 19.68 5.46 29.93
N ARG A 393 19.01 4.31 29.85
CA ARG A 393 18.87 3.38 30.99
C ARG A 393 20.20 2.76 31.40
N ARG A 394 20.96 2.20 30.45
CA ARG A 394 22.29 1.60 30.72
C ARG A 394 23.28 2.61 31.30
N SER A 395 23.14 3.86 30.89
CA SER A 395 23.96 4.97 31.38
C SER A 395 23.39 5.67 32.62
N ASN A 396 22.35 5.13 33.27
CA ASN A 396 21.69 5.73 34.44
C ASN A 396 21.36 7.23 34.26
N LEU A 397 20.81 7.58 33.09
CA LEU A 397 20.46 8.91 32.62
C LEU A 397 21.65 9.87 32.37
N ASN A 398 22.89 9.37 32.41
CA ASN A 398 24.07 10.13 32.01
C ASN A 398 24.09 10.31 30.48
N LYS A 399 23.66 11.49 30.03
CA LYS A 399 23.51 11.86 28.61
C LYS A 399 24.82 11.82 27.83
N THR A 400 25.96 12.04 28.49
CA THR A 400 27.28 11.98 27.85
C THR A 400 27.64 10.53 27.52
N LYS A 401 27.43 9.64 28.48
CA LYS A 401 27.72 8.21 28.34
C LYS A 401 26.74 7.56 27.36
N ALA A 402 25.47 7.92 27.40
CA ALA A 402 24.46 7.47 26.44
C ALA A 402 24.77 7.90 24.99
N ALA A 403 25.30 9.12 24.78
CA ALA A 403 25.73 9.56 23.45
C ALA A 403 26.91 8.74 22.91
N GLN A 404 27.87 8.41 23.79
CA GLN A 404 29.02 7.56 23.46
C GLN A 404 28.57 6.12 23.13
N ASP A 405 27.68 5.54 23.94
CA ASP A 405 27.13 4.20 23.73
C ASP A 405 26.38 4.08 22.38
N LEU A 406 25.75 5.17 21.94
CA LEU A 406 25.02 5.25 20.67
C LEU A 406 25.89 5.65 19.47
N GLY A 407 27.17 6.00 19.69
CA GLY A 407 28.07 6.45 18.62
C GLY A 407 27.67 7.81 18.00
N VAL A 408 26.95 8.66 18.72
CA VAL A 408 26.49 9.98 18.23
C VAL A 408 27.07 11.14 19.03
N SER A 409 27.16 12.32 18.42
CA SER A 409 27.59 13.52 19.15
C SER A 409 26.56 13.94 20.20
N ARG A 410 27.02 14.59 21.28
CA ARG A 410 26.15 15.11 22.36
C ARG A 410 25.05 16.02 21.81
N ARG A 411 25.39 16.89 20.85
CA ARG A 411 24.46 17.78 20.15
C ARG A 411 23.41 17.00 19.35
N SER A 412 23.80 15.93 18.66
CA SER A 412 22.89 15.04 17.93
C SER A 412 21.92 14.34 18.88
N LEU A 413 22.41 13.85 20.03
CA LEU A 413 21.55 13.27 21.07
C LEU A 413 20.51 14.29 21.59
N TYR A 414 20.92 15.51 21.94
CA TYR A 414 19.98 16.55 22.40
C TYR A 414 18.92 16.91 21.34
N ASN A 415 19.31 16.99 20.07
CA ASN A 415 18.39 17.23 18.96
C ASN A 415 17.37 16.07 18.84
N LYS A 416 17.84 14.83 18.93
CA LYS A 416 16.98 13.63 18.87
C LYS A 416 16.05 13.50 20.07
N LEU A 417 16.51 13.85 21.28
CA LEU A 417 15.66 13.88 22.48
C LEU A 417 14.50 14.89 22.34
N ARG A 418 14.76 16.07 21.76
CA ARG A 418 13.73 17.08 21.47
C ARG A 418 12.79 16.64 20.36
N ALA A 419 13.32 16.14 19.25
CA ALA A 419 12.55 15.69 18.10
C ALA A 419 11.60 14.53 18.44
N LEU A 420 12.11 13.54 19.19
CA LEU A 420 11.36 12.34 19.58
C LEU A 420 10.55 12.52 20.87
N ARG A 421 10.57 13.72 21.47
CA ARG A 421 9.86 14.07 22.71
C ARG A 421 10.10 13.06 23.83
N ILE A 422 11.36 12.69 24.04
CA ILE A 422 11.78 11.77 25.11
C ILE A 422 11.96 12.61 26.38
N ASP A 423 11.08 12.41 27.36
CA ASP A 423 11.25 13.01 28.67
C ASP A 423 12.41 12.32 29.41
N THR A 424 13.29 13.11 30.03
CA THR A 424 14.47 12.61 30.74
C THR A 424 14.32 12.65 32.26
N ASN A 425 13.10 12.85 32.75
CA ASN A 425 12.75 12.76 34.15
C ASN A 425 13.00 11.33 34.70
N PRO A 426 13.71 11.16 35.84
CA PRO A 426 14.00 9.84 36.42
C PRO A 426 12.78 8.94 36.64
N ALA A 427 11.59 9.52 36.84
CA ALA A 427 10.35 8.79 37.06
C ALA A 427 9.71 8.24 35.76
N SER A 428 9.97 8.82 34.59
CA SER A 428 9.34 8.41 33.33
C SER A 428 10.14 7.33 32.58
N VAL A 429 11.44 7.18 32.86
CA VAL A 429 12.34 6.24 32.18
C VAL A 429 12.37 4.86 32.86
N ARG A 430 11.89 4.72 34.10
CA ARG A 430 11.94 3.46 34.88
C ARG A 430 10.75 2.52 34.66
N THR A 431 9.67 2.97 34.02
CA THR A 431 8.35 2.31 34.09
C THR A 431 7.96 1.48 32.85
N THR A 432 8.93 1.05 32.05
CA THR A 432 8.69 0.14 30.90
C THR A 432 9.58 -1.09 31.10
N THR A 433 9.12 -1.98 31.97
CA THR A 433 9.61 -3.35 32.13
C THR A 433 8.61 -4.29 31.50
#